data_AF-A0AAN1UEJ4-F1
#
_entry.id   AF-A0AAN1UEJ4-F1
#
_cell.length_a   1.000
_cell.length_b   1.000
_cell.length_c   1.000
_cell.angle_alpha   90.00
_cell.angle_beta   90.00
_cell.angle_gamma   90.00
#
_symmetry.space_group_name_H-M   'P 1'
#
loop_
_entity.id
_entity.type
_entity.pdbx_description
1 polymer ?
#
loop_
_entity_poly.entity_id
_entity_poly.type
_entity_poly.pdbx_seq_one_letter_code
_entity_poly.pdbx_strand_id
1 'polypeptide(L)'
;MRKQLQSVALFSVAAMLTACGSVAIMSKSDLVKQQPELIIKTDGDFSGLGQEGTFDLAGLYNGQYSRHASNSSWFDTISTSKGEMAANITNTQNNQMWTMSCSGGGTNVNYMGVQFGGNKPYQCTIFQAGEQVGQFIMQEKSAVIDLGLEKKETGYIEVGHTRFELETVHTGEGLLMPLESPLGYSFKHNGREIAAVQTNGMLTVQWLPELTSHEKDVLAIGAIAGALSWRPQE
;
A
#
# COMPACT_ATOMS: atom_id res chain seq x y z
N MET A 1 40.56 6.24 67.03
CA MET A 1 40.05 5.16 66.17
C MET A 1 39.12 5.77 65.11
N ARG A 2 39.59 5.87 63.86
CA ARG A 2 38.85 6.46 62.73
C ARG A 2 37.91 5.41 62.13
N LYS A 3 36.59 5.66 62.11
CA LYS A 3 35.62 4.84 61.36
C LYS A 3 35.61 5.32 59.90
N GLN A 4 36.18 4.51 59.02
CA GLN A 4 35.87 4.54 57.58
C GLN A 4 34.58 3.74 57.38
N LEU A 5 33.53 4.36 56.86
CA LEU A 5 32.42 3.64 56.24
C LEU A 5 32.46 3.97 54.75
N GLN A 6 32.71 2.93 53.97
CA GLN A 6 32.90 2.96 52.53
C GLN A 6 31.59 3.33 51.83
N SER A 7 31.65 4.33 50.94
CA SER A 7 30.59 4.64 49.99
C SER A 7 30.50 3.51 48.96
N VAL A 8 29.41 2.76 48.97
CA VAL A 8 29.05 1.83 47.89
C VAL A 8 28.38 2.67 46.80
N ALA A 9 29.13 2.96 45.73
CA ALA A 9 28.59 3.52 44.50
C ALA A 9 27.84 2.42 43.75
N LEU A 10 26.51 2.46 43.75
CA LEU A 10 25.69 1.68 42.82
C LEU A 10 25.88 2.24 41.41
N PHE A 11 26.64 1.54 40.58
CA PHE A 11 26.62 1.73 39.13
C PHE A 11 25.33 1.12 38.57
N SER A 12 24.28 1.94 38.47
CA SER A 12 23.08 1.60 37.70
C SER A 12 23.45 1.67 36.21
N VAL A 13 23.74 0.50 35.61
CA VAL A 13 23.86 0.37 34.15
C VAL A 13 22.46 0.57 33.57
N ALA A 14 22.13 1.80 33.20
CA ALA A 14 20.97 2.11 32.38
C ALA A 14 21.21 1.49 31.00
N ALA A 15 20.65 0.31 30.77
CA ALA A 15 20.46 -0.23 29.45
C ALA A 15 19.50 0.70 28.71
N MET A 16 20.05 1.67 27.97
CA MET A 16 19.31 2.41 26.97
C MET A 16 18.92 1.40 25.88
N LEU A 17 17.70 0.85 26.00
CA LEU A 17 17.00 0.23 24.90
C LEU A 17 16.70 1.35 23.90
N THR A 18 17.68 1.68 23.06
CA THR A 18 17.39 2.30 21.78
C THR A 18 16.61 1.26 20.99
N ALA A 19 15.29 1.30 21.11
CA ALA A 19 14.41 0.66 20.17
C ALA A 19 14.70 1.33 18.82
N CYS A 20 15.60 0.73 18.02
CA CYS A 20 15.49 0.86 16.58
C CYS A 20 14.08 0.37 16.27
N GLY A 21 13.16 1.30 16.02
CA GLY A 21 11.81 1.00 15.57
C GLY A 21 11.94 0.25 14.25
N SER A 22 12.02 -1.08 14.33
CA SER A 22 12.07 -1.94 13.16
C SER A 22 10.71 -1.84 12.50
N VAL A 23 10.66 -1.16 11.36
CA VAL A 23 9.44 -1.13 10.56
C VAL A 23 9.19 -2.55 10.08
N ALA A 24 8.00 -3.08 10.37
CA ALA A 24 7.65 -4.45 10.02
C ALA A 24 7.63 -4.61 8.49
N ILE A 25 8.44 -5.56 8.00
CA ILE A 25 8.54 -5.94 6.59
C ILE A 25 7.50 -7.03 6.34
N MET A 26 6.66 -6.86 5.31
CA MET A 26 5.62 -7.83 4.99
C MET A 26 6.20 -9.20 4.63
N SER A 27 5.49 -10.28 4.94
CA SER A 27 5.80 -11.61 4.42
C SER A 27 5.60 -11.65 2.92
N LYS A 28 6.52 -12.27 2.20
CA LYS A 28 6.50 -12.46 0.74
C LYS A 28 6.86 -13.92 0.47
N SER A 29 6.49 -14.46 -0.69
CA SER A 29 7.02 -15.75 -1.14
C SER A 29 8.53 -15.67 -1.36
N ASP A 30 9.23 -16.80 -1.20
CA ASP A 30 10.69 -16.84 -1.37
C ASP A 30 11.14 -16.37 -2.75
N LEU A 31 10.36 -16.66 -3.79
CA LEU A 31 10.68 -16.27 -5.16
C LEU A 31 10.58 -14.75 -5.36
N VAL A 32 9.52 -14.11 -4.83
CA VAL A 32 9.34 -12.65 -4.93
C VAL A 32 10.33 -11.93 -4.02
N LYS A 33 10.59 -12.44 -2.81
CA LYS A 33 11.54 -11.86 -1.86
C LYS A 33 12.97 -11.76 -2.40
N GLN A 34 13.36 -12.67 -3.30
CA GLN A 34 14.68 -12.67 -3.94
C GLN A 34 14.82 -11.63 -5.06
N GLN A 35 13.72 -11.00 -5.50
CA GLN A 35 13.75 -10.04 -6.59
C GLN A 35 14.24 -8.67 -6.12
N PRO A 36 14.75 -7.81 -7.01
CA PRO A 36 15.15 -6.46 -6.65
C PRO A 36 13.98 -5.65 -6.07
N GLU A 37 14.22 -4.95 -4.96
CA GLU A 37 13.26 -3.99 -4.40
C GLU A 37 13.26 -2.71 -5.24
N LEU A 38 12.14 -2.46 -5.92
CA LEU A 38 11.91 -1.24 -6.68
C LEU A 38 11.23 -0.22 -5.76
N ILE A 39 11.98 0.79 -5.36
CA ILE A 39 11.49 1.84 -4.45
C ILE A 39 10.48 2.72 -5.19
N ILE A 40 9.33 2.96 -4.56
CA ILE A 40 8.41 4.04 -4.94
C ILE A 40 8.77 5.26 -4.08
N LYS A 41 9.41 6.25 -4.68
CA LYS A 41 9.67 7.55 -4.06
C LYS A 41 8.46 8.44 -4.25
N THR A 42 8.13 9.25 -3.26
CA THR A 42 7.21 10.38 -3.40
C THR A 42 7.88 11.65 -2.89
N ASP A 43 7.34 12.79 -3.28
CA ASP A 43 7.80 14.12 -2.88
C ASP A 43 7.17 14.62 -1.55
N GLY A 44 6.36 13.79 -0.87
CA GLY A 44 5.79 14.07 0.44
C GLY A 44 6.31 13.15 1.56
N ASP A 45 6.12 13.53 2.83
CA ASP A 45 6.46 12.69 3.98
C ASP A 45 5.55 11.45 4.07
N PHE A 46 6.16 10.27 4.12
CA PHE A 46 5.45 8.98 4.02
C PHE A 46 4.67 8.53 5.27
N SER A 47 4.73 9.26 6.39
CA SER A 47 3.79 9.05 7.51
C SER A 47 2.35 9.41 7.14
N GLY A 48 2.14 10.03 5.98
CA GLY A 48 0.84 10.27 5.38
C GLY A 48 1.08 10.83 4.00
N LEU A 49 1.02 9.96 2.97
CA LEU A 49 0.90 10.38 1.57
C LEU A 49 0.01 11.61 1.54
N GLY A 50 0.61 12.78 1.27
CA GLY A 50 -0.07 14.07 1.40
C GLY A 50 -1.34 14.11 0.55
N GLN A 51 -2.09 15.21 0.64
CA GLN A 51 -3.32 15.32 -0.15
C GLN A 51 -3.06 15.25 -1.66
N GLU A 52 -1.86 15.61 -2.10
CA GLU A 52 -1.39 15.49 -3.47
C GLU A 52 0.14 15.34 -3.47
N GLY A 53 0.69 14.86 -4.57
CA GLY A 53 2.13 14.71 -4.75
C GLY A 53 2.49 14.02 -6.06
N THR A 54 3.78 13.79 -6.26
CA THR A 54 4.35 13.00 -7.33
C THR A 54 4.92 11.69 -6.81
N PHE A 55 5.07 10.72 -7.70
CA PHE A 55 5.79 9.49 -7.40
C PHE A 55 6.76 9.12 -8.53
N ASP A 56 7.79 8.37 -8.16
CA ASP A 56 8.75 7.71 -9.04
C ASP A 56 8.98 6.27 -8.57
N LEU A 57 8.57 5.31 -9.39
CA LEU A 57 8.81 3.88 -9.17
C LEU A 57 10.10 3.50 -9.93
N ALA A 58 11.22 3.60 -9.22
CA ALA A 58 12.56 3.23 -9.69
C ALA A 58 12.92 3.77 -11.09
N GLY A 59 12.43 4.97 -11.46
CA GLY A 59 12.61 5.55 -12.79
C GLY A 59 11.86 4.86 -13.94
N LEU A 60 11.12 3.77 -13.68
CA LEU A 60 10.36 3.01 -14.68
C LEU A 60 8.97 3.60 -14.91
N TYR A 61 8.35 4.08 -13.82
CA TYR A 61 7.06 4.74 -13.84
C TYR A 61 7.13 5.99 -13.01
N ASN A 62 6.47 7.05 -13.46
CA ASN A 62 6.30 8.25 -12.67
C ASN A 62 4.89 8.78 -12.82
N GLY A 63 4.52 9.71 -11.97
CA GLY A 63 3.23 10.35 -12.08
C GLY A 63 2.90 11.23 -10.90
N GLN A 64 1.63 11.58 -10.83
CA GLN A 64 1.05 12.45 -9.82
C GLN A 64 -0.16 11.76 -9.22
N TYR A 65 -0.42 12.02 -7.94
CA TYR A 65 -1.59 11.53 -7.26
C TYR A 65 -2.26 12.64 -6.46
N SER A 66 -3.55 12.48 -6.21
CA SER A 66 -4.34 13.29 -5.28
C SER A 66 -5.28 12.38 -4.49
N ARG A 67 -5.38 12.61 -3.18
CA ARG A 67 -6.33 11.96 -2.28
C ARG A 67 -7.66 12.75 -2.15
N HIS A 68 -7.71 13.96 -2.72
CA HIS A 68 -8.92 14.79 -2.82
C HIS A 68 -8.98 15.45 -4.21
N ALA A 69 -9.39 14.68 -5.22
CA ALA A 69 -9.31 15.07 -6.63
C ALA A 69 -10.18 16.29 -7.01
N SER A 70 -11.18 16.66 -6.20
CA SER A 70 -12.16 17.69 -6.56
C SER A 70 -11.64 19.12 -6.75
N ASN A 71 -10.36 19.37 -6.47
CA ASN A 71 -9.75 20.70 -6.57
C ASN A 71 -8.54 20.76 -7.54
N SER A 72 -8.21 19.67 -8.25
CA SER A 72 -6.98 19.57 -9.03
C SER A 72 -7.24 19.77 -10.53
N SER A 73 -6.76 20.90 -11.08
CA SER A 73 -7.00 21.36 -12.46
C SER A 73 -6.47 20.46 -13.58
N TRP A 74 -5.65 19.45 -13.23
CA TRP A 74 -5.11 18.52 -14.22
C TRP A 74 -5.99 17.28 -14.41
N PHE A 75 -6.93 17.01 -13.50
CA PHE A 75 -7.92 15.93 -13.63
C PHE A 75 -9.22 16.38 -14.30
N ASP A 76 -9.32 17.62 -14.79
CA ASP A 76 -10.52 18.20 -15.40
C ASP A 76 -11.08 17.36 -16.58
N THR A 77 -10.28 16.45 -17.16
CA THR A 77 -10.69 15.49 -18.21
C THR A 77 -11.43 14.25 -17.71
N ILE A 78 -11.45 13.99 -16.40
CA ILE A 78 -12.15 12.87 -15.77
C ILE A 78 -13.20 13.45 -14.84
N SER A 79 -14.46 13.01 -14.95
CA SER A 79 -15.52 13.49 -14.06
C SER A 79 -15.32 12.92 -12.65
N THR A 80 -14.46 13.53 -11.85
CA THR A 80 -14.21 13.11 -10.47
C THR A 80 -15.19 13.79 -9.52
N SER A 81 -15.83 13.02 -8.64
CA SER A 81 -16.72 13.58 -7.61
C SER A 81 -15.95 14.05 -6.36
N LYS A 82 -16.60 14.82 -5.48
CA LYS A 82 -15.98 15.30 -4.23
C LYS A 82 -15.59 14.12 -3.32
N GLY A 83 -14.31 13.99 -3.00
CA GLY A 83 -13.77 12.95 -2.12
C GLY A 83 -13.20 11.72 -2.84
N GLU A 84 -13.11 11.75 -4.17
CA GLU A 84 -12.41 10.72 -4.95
C GLU A 84 -10.89 10.94 -4.92
N MET A 85 -10.13 9.85 -4.92
CA MET A 85 -8.68 9.86 -5.09
C MET A 85 -8.37 9.61 -6.57
N ALA A 86 -7.28 10.15 -7.09
CA ALA A 86 -6.94 9.97 -8.49
C ALA A 86 -5.43 9.98 -8.69
N ALA A 87 -4.96 9.38 -9.78
CA ALA A 87 -3.55 9.43 -10.15
C ALA A 87 -3.36 9.35 -11.66
N ASN A 88 -2.25 9.89 -12.14
CA ASN A 88 -1.70 9.56 -13.45
C ASN A 88 -0.47 8.69 -13.26
N ILE A 89 -0.23 7.81 -14.21
CA ILE A 89 0.94 6.95 -14.25
C ILE A 89 1.45 7.00 -15.68
N THR A 90 2.74 7.29 -15.83
CA THR A 90 3.43 7.30 -17.11
C THR A 90 4.55 6.29 -17.07
N ASN A 91 4.56 5.35 -18.02
CA ASN A 91 5.70 4.48 -18.26
C ASN A 91 6.79 5.29 -18.99
N THR A 92 7.98 5.38 -18.40
CA THR A 92 9.06 6.26 -18.88
C THR A 92 9.74 5.75 -20.15
N GLN A 93 9.60 4.46 -20.46
CA GLN A 93 10.24 3.85 -21.63
C GLN A 93 9.46 4.09 -22.92
N ASN A 94 8.13 4.09 -22.85
CA ASN A 94 7.25 4.16 -24.02
C ASN A 94 6.27 5.35 -24.00
N ASN A 95 6.29 6.17 -22.94
CA ASN A 95 5.39 7.31 -22.71
C ASN A 95 3.90 6.95 -22.69
N GLN A 96 3.55 5.68 -22.48
CA GLN A 96 2.17 5.30 -22.23
C GLN A 96 1.72 5.89 -20.90
N MET A 97 0.53 6.48 -20.91
CA MET A 97 -0.05 7.15 -19.78
C MET A 97 -1.41 6.54 -19.44
N TRP A 98 -1.59 6.25 -18.16
CA TRP A 98 -2.85 5.85 -17.57
C TRP A 98 -3.28 6.90 -16.57
N THR A 99 -4.58 7.03 -16.42
CA THR A 99 -5.19 7.82 -15.36
C THR A 99 -6.16 6.96 -14.60
N MET A 100 -6.22 7.10 -13.28
CA MET A 100 -7.16 6.38 -12.44
C MET A 100 -8.00 7.34 -11.62
N SER A 101 -9.27 7.00 -11.44
CA SER A 101 -10.15 7.61 -10.44
C SER A 101 -10.62 6.52 -9.48
N CYS A 102 -10.43 6.75 -8.19
CA CYS A 102 -10.65 5.82 -7.11
C CYS A 102 -11.70 6.35 -6.12
N SER A 103 -12.56 5.45 -5.66
CA SER A 103 -13.62 5.70 -4.70
C SER A 103 -13.74 4.53 -3.72
N GLY A 104 -14.47 4.73 -2.60
CA GLY A 104 -14.65 3.69 -1.59
C GLY A 104 -13.53 3.64 -0.55
N GLY A 105 -13.50 2.57 0.27
CA GLY A 105 -12.58 2.47 1.41
C GLY A 105 -12.94 3.42 2.57
N GLY A 106 -14.25 3.67 2.77
CA GLY A 106 -14.74 4.57 3.81
C GLY A 106 -14.31 4.14 5.21
N THR A 107 -14.05 5.11 6.08
CA THR A 107 -13.70 4.85 7.48
C THR A 107 -14.91 4.25 8.21
N ASN A 108 -14.74 3.06 8.80
CA ASN A 108 -15.70 2.54 9.79
C ASN A 108 -15.64 3.44 11.03
N VAL A 109 -16.63 4.28 11.24
CA VAL A 109 -16.76 5.02 12.50
C VAL A 109 -17.47 4.11 13.48
N ASN A 110 -16.73 3.61 14.48
CA ASN A 110 -17.33 2.89 15.59
C ASN A 110 -17.80 3.90 16.64
N TYR A 111 -19.11 4.10 16.74
CA TYR A 111 -19.72 4.91 17.79
C TYR A 111 -20.67 4.02 18.61
N MET A 112 -20.37 3.87 19.90
CA MET A 112 -21.15 3.04 20.84
C MET A 112 -21.38 1.58 20.39
N GLY A 113 -20.39 0.97 19.73
CA GLY A 113 -20.46 -0.43 19.29
C GLY A 113 -21.25 -0.65 18.01
N VAL A 114 -21.63 0.43 17.32
CA VAL A 114 -22.30 0.37 16.00
C VAL A 114 -21.34 0.93 14.95
N GLN A 115 -21.02 0.12 13.94
CA GLN A 115 -20.27 0.56 12.76
C GLN A 115 -21.17 1.42 11.86
N PHE A 116 -20.77 2.67 11.64
CA PHE A 116 -21.40 3.57 10.67
C PHE A 116 -20.40 3.91 9.55
N GLY A 117 -20.83 3.77 8.28
CA GLY A 117 -19.95 3.91 7.11
C GLY A 117 -19.16 2.63 6.80
N GLY A 118 -18.38 2.60 5.71
CA GLY A 118 -17.39 1.54 5.42
C GLY A 118 -17.75 0.45 4.40
N ASN A 119 -19.01 0.25 4.03
CA ASN A 119 -19.43 -0.91 3.20
C ASN A 119 -19.22 -0.79 1.67
N LYS A 120 -18.46 0.20 1.18
CA LYS A 120 -18.21 0.32 -0.26
C LYS A 120 -16.81 -0.19 -0.57
N PRO A 121 -16.68 -1.25 -1.42
CA PRO A 121 -15.40 -1.71 -1.92
C PRO A 121 -14.53 -0.54 -2.37
N TYR A 122 -13.26 -0.59 -2.03
CA TYR A 122 -12.30 0.31 -2.63
C TYR A 122 -12.16 -0.06 -4.11
N GLN A 123 -12.42 0.89 -4.99
CA GLN A 123 -12.43 0.65 -6.43
C GLN A 123 -11.75 1.81 -7.16
N CYS A 124 -10.95 1.49 -8.16
CA CYS A 124 -10.42 2.45 -9.11
C CYS A 124 -10.84 2.08 -10.53
N THR A 125 -11.31 3.06 -11.29
CA THR A 125 -11.48 2.94 -12.74
C THR A 125 -10.22 3.43 -13.42
N ILE A 126 -9.70 2.65 -14.36
CA ILE A 126 -8.44 2.95 -15.07
C ILE A 126 -8.78 3.34 -16.49
N PHE A 127 -8.24 4.48 -16.90
CA PHE A 127 -8.43 5.07 -18.21
C PHE A 127 -7.10 5.19 -18.96
N GLN A 128 -7.18 5.08 -20.27
CA GLN A 128 -6.09 5.38 -21.19
C GLN A 128 -6.67 6.15 -22.37
N ALA A 129 -6.09 7.29 -22.71
CA ALA A 129 -6.62 8.19 -23.74
C ALA A 129 -8.12 8.55 -23.56
N GLY A 130 -8.60 8.62 -22.30
CA GLY A 130 -9.99 8.94 -21.96
C GLY A 130 -10.97 7.77 -22.01
N GLU A 131 -10.55 6.60 -22.50
CA GLU A 131 -11.38 5.39 -22.51
C GLU A 131 -11.08 4.52 -21.29
N GLN A 132 -12.12 3.94 -20.69
CA GLN A 132 -11.94 2.97 -19.61
C GLN A 132 -11.32 1.69 -20.17
N VAL A 133 -10.14 1.33 -19.68
CA VAL A 133 -9.38 0.15 -20.09
C VAL A 133 -9.21 -0.89 -18.99
N GLY A 134 -9.64 -0.57 -17.77
CA GLY A 134 -9.43 -1.46 -16.64
C GLY A 134 -10.07 -0.99 -15.35
N GLN A 135 -9.86 -1.78 -14.30
CA GLN A 135 -10.29 -1.49 -12.95
C GLN A 135 -9.43 -2.18 -11.89
N PHE A 136 -9.34 -1.57 -10.72
CA PHE A 136 -8.83 -2.14 -9.48
C PHE A 136 -9.99 -2.25 -8.51
N ILE A 137 -10.22 -3.40 -7.89
CA ILE A 137 -11.26 -3.57 -6.87
C ILE A 137 -10.68 -4.31 -5.68
N MET A 138 -10.99 -3.86 -4.48
CA MET A 138 -10.63 -4.47 -3.22
C MET A 138 -11.81 -4.38 -2.24
N GLN A 139 -12.09 -5.48 -1.55
CA GLN A 139 -13.20 -5.57 -0.60
C GLN A 139 -12.79 -6.43 0.60
N GLU A 140 -13.34 -6.08 1.76
CA GLU A 140 -13.21 -6.89 2.97
C GLU A 140 -13.70 -8.32 2.70
N LYS A 141 -12.89 -9.30 3.11
CA LYS A 141 -13.25 -10.70 3.02
C LYS A 141 -14.17 -11.03 4.19
N SER A 142 -15.49 -10.99 3.98
CA SER A 142 -16.46 -11.40 4.99
C SER A 142 -16.38 -12.92 5.24
N ALA A 143 -15.64 -13.36 6.27
CA ALA A 143 -15.72 -14.72 6.76
C ALA A 143 -16.76 -14.80 7.89
N VAL A 144 -17.68 -15.78 7.81
CA VAL A 144 -18.72 -16.03 8.83
C VAL A 144 -18.10 -16.49 10.17
N ILE A 145 -16.83 -16.90 10.15
CA ILE A 145 -16.02 -17.24 11.33
C ILE A 145 -14.61 -16.74 11.06
N ASP A 146 -14.34 -15.47 11.38
CA ASP A 146 -12.97 -14.96 11.49
C ASP A 146 -12.61 -14.89 12.98
N LEU A 147 -11.63 -15.71 13.40
CA LEU A 147 -11.07 -15.67 14.76
C LEU A 147 -9.85 -14.72 14.83
N GLY A 148 -9.44 -14.14 13.70
CA GLY A 148 -8.37 -13.16 13.60
C GLY A 148 -8.84 -11.73 13.82
N LEU A 149 -7.93 -10.86 14.23
CA LEU A 149 -8.16 -9.40 14.31
C LEU A 149 -7.81 -8.68 12.98
N GLU A 150 -7.31 -9.44 12.00
CA GLU A 150 -6.90 -8.95 10.69
C GLU A 150 -8.07 -8.55 9.81
N LYS A 151 -8.08 -7.30 9.35
CA LYS A 151 -9.05 -6.81 8.36
C LYS A 151 -8.61 -7.19 6.96
N LYS A 152 -8.74 -8.48 6.62
CA LYS A 152 -8.34 -9.00 5.31
C LYS A 152 -9.20 -8.43 4.20
N GLU A 153 -8.55 -7.97 3.14
CA GLU A 153 -9.19 -7.58 1.91
C GLU A 153 -8.65 -8.42 0.74
N THR A 154 -9.54 -8.70 -0.20
CA THR A 154 -9.20 -9.42 -1.43
C THR A 154 -9.79 -8.71 -2.62
N GLY A 155 -9.19 -8.90 -3.78
CA GLY A 155 -9.50 -8.07 -4.93
C GLY A 155 -8.81 -8.52 -6.20
N TYR A 156 -8.81 -7.62 -7.17
CA TYR A 156 -8.09 -7.80 -8.41
C TYR A 156 -7.77 -6.47 -9.07
N ILE A 157 -6.75 -6.50 -9.91
CA ILE A 157 -6.43 -5.49 -10.91
C ILE A 157 -6.64 -6.12 -12.28
N GLU A 158 -7.31 -5.41 -13.18
CA GLU A 158 -7.52 -5.83 -14.55
C GLU A 158 -7.30 -4.65 -15.49
N VAL A 159 -6.46 -4.85 -16.52
CA VAL A 159 -6.25 -3.86 -17.60
C VAL A 159 -6.18 -4.62 -18.93
N GLY A 160 -7.11 -4.30 -19.83
CA GLY A 160 -7.33 -5.07 -21.06
C GLY A 160 -7.73 -6.52 -20.73
N HIS A 161 -6.93 -7.49 -21.19
CA HIS A 161 -7.16 -8.92 -20.93
C HIS A 161 -6.27 -9.49 -19.82
N THR A 162 -5.46 -8.65 -19.17
CA THR A 162 -4.54 -9.08 -18.11
C THR A 162 -5.16 -8.80 -16.75
N ARG A 163 -5.26 -9.85 -15.92
CA ARG A 163 -5.86 -9.80 -14.60
C ARG A 163 -4.96 -10.47 -13.57
N PHE A 164 -4.80 -9.81 -12.44
CA PHE A 164 -4.15 -10.35 -11.26
C PHE A 164 -5.06 -10.24 -10.06
N GLU A 165 -5.10 -11.29 -9.26
CA GLU A 165 -5.74 -11.29 -7.95
C GLU A 165 -4.84 -10.52 -6.98
N LEU A 166 -5.43 -9.90 -5.96
CA LEU A 166 -4.66 -9.30 -4.88
C LEU A 166 -5.29 -9.61 -3.53
N GLU A 167 -4.43 -9.65 -2.51
CA GLU A 167 -4.84 -9.79 -1.11
C GLU A 167 -3.94 -8.95 -0.21
N THR A 168 -4.50 -8.50 0.91
CA THR A 168 -3.74 -7.80 1.95
C THR A 168 -2.87 -8.77 2.75
N VAL A 169 -1.65 -8.35 3.07
CA VAL A 169 -0.70 -9.15 3.86
C VAL A 169 -0.56 -8.53 5.24
N HIS A 170 -0.89 -9.27 6.29
CA HIS A 170 -0.88 -8.79 7.69
C HIS A 170 0.25 -9.39 8.53
N THR A 171 1.01 -10.32 7.97
CA THR A 171 2.15 -10.97 8.62
C THR A 171 3.45 -10.39 8.12
N GLY A 172 4.49 -10.46 8.95
CA GLY A 172 5.80 -9.91 8.62
C GLY A 172 6.91 -10.51 9.47
N GLU A 173 8.14 -10.26 9.06
CA GLU A 173 9.32 -10.78 9.76
C GLU A 173 9.40 -10.25 11.19
N GLY A 174 9.58 -11.15 12.15
CA GLY A 174 9.67 -10.81 13.57
C GLY A 174 8.33 -10.53 14.26
N LEU A 175 7.20 -10.58 13.54
CA LEU A 175 5.87 -10.45 14.15
C LEU A 175 5.40 -11.78 14.75
N LEU A 176 4.97 -11.73 16.01
CA LEU A 176 4.40 -12.89 16.72
C LEU A 176 2.95 -13.18 16.34
N MET A 177 2.23 -12.14 15.89
CA MET A 177 0.83 -12.21 15.47
C MET A 177 0.61 -11.29 14.25
N PRO A 178 -0.36 -11.60 13.37
CA PRO A 178 -0.77 -10.68 12.31
C PRO A 178 -1.23 -9.34 12.87
N LEU A 179 -0.99 -8.26 12.13
CA LEU A 179 -1.48 -6.92 12.46
C LEU A 179 -2.93 -6.73 11.99
N GLU A 180 -3.66 -5.85 12.66
CA GLU A 180 -5.01 -5.46 12.21
C GLU A 180 -4.96 -4.79 10.83
N SER A 181 -4.02 -3.85 10.65
CA SER A 181 -3.80 -3.15 9.38
C SER A 181 -2.74 -3.87 8.53
N PRO A 182 -2.90 -3.94 7.20
CA PRO A 182 -1.95 -4.64 6.35
C PRO A 182 -0.53 -4.06 6.34
N LEU A 183 0.48 -4.86 6.07
CA LEU A 183 1.84 -4.38 5.78
C LEU A 183 2.08 -4.09 4.29
N GLY A 184 1.15 -4.55 3.44
CA GLY A 184 1.24 -4.46 1.99
C GLY A 184 0.23 -5.36 1.28
N TYR A 185 0.47 -5.59 0.00
CA TYR A 185 -0.39 -6.38 -0.89
C TYR A 185 0.42 -7.45 -1.62
N SER A 186 -0.15 -8.64 -1.77
CA SER A 186 0.37 -9.72 -2.60
C SER A 186 -0.47 -9.83 -3.87
N PHE A 187 0.15 -9.69 -5.03
CA PHE A 187 -0.48 -9.94 -6.34
C PHE A 187 -0.24 -11.37 -6.78
N LYS A 188 -1.31 -12.03 -7.21
CA LYS A 188 -1.32 -13.45 -7.59
C LYS A 188 -1.82 -13.66 -8.99
N HIS A 189 -1.26 -14.66 -9.65
CA HIS A 189 -1.74 -15.22 -10.90
C HIS A 189 -1.85 -16.73 -10.74
N ASN A 190 -3.05 -17.29 -10.95
CA ASN A 190 -3.34 -18.71 -10.73
C ASN A 190 -2.89 -19.22 -9.35
N GLY A 191 -3.13 -18.42 -8.30
CA GLY A 191 -2.77 -18.74 -6.91
C GLY A 191 -1.28 -18.61 -6.56
N ARG A 192 -0.40 -18.35 -7.53
CA ARG A 192 1.03 -18.07 -7.30
C ARG A 192 1.25 -16.58 -7.11
N GLU A 193 1.97 -16.20 -6.06
CA GLU A 193 2.41 -14.81 -5.88
C GLU A 193 3.43 -14.46 -6.98
N ILE A 194 3.14 -13.38 -7.70
CA ILE A 194 3.97 -12.88 -8.81
C ILE A 194 4.57 -11.51 -8.50
N ALA A 195 3.99 -10.78 -7.55
CA ALA A 195 4.51 -9.52 -7.08
C ALA A 195 4.00 -9.22 -5.67
N ALA A 196 4.76 -8.40 -4.95
CA ALA A 196 4.40 -7.91 -3.63
C ALA A 196 4.69 -6.41 -3.56
N VAL A 197 3.78 -5.68 -2.92
CA VAL A 197 3.89 -4.24 -2.70
C VAL A 197 3.89 -4.01 -1.20
N GLN A 198 5.03 -3.61 -0.67
CA GLN A 198 5.13 -3.20 0.73
C GLN A 198 4.66 -1.76 0.86
N THR A 199 3.74 -1.53 1.79
CA THR A 199 3.24 -0.19 2.09
C THR A 199 3.64 0.31 3.47
N ASN A 200 4.07 -0.59 4.35
CA ASN A 200 4.59 -0.21 5.66
C ASN A 200 6.09 0.13 5.60
N GLY A 201 6.45 1.34 6.04
CA GLY A 201 7.81 1.85 5.94
C GLY A 201 8.15 2.37 4.56
N MET A 202 9.20 1.81 3.95
CA MET A 202 9.54 2.15 2.57
C MET A 202 8.54 1.50 1.62
N LEU A 203 7.97 2.31 0.71
CA LEU A 203 7.17 1.77 -0.39
C LEU A 203 8.09 1.06 -1.38
N THR A 204 7.87 -0.23 -1.55
CA THR A 204 8.65 -1.04 -2.49
C THR A 204 7.75 -1.99 -3.26
N VAL A 205 8.10 -2.23 -4.51
CA VAL A 205 7.53 -3.29 -5.33
C VAL A 205 8.61 -4.32 -5.62
N GLN A 206 8.27 -5.59 -5.48
CA GLN A 206 9.07 -6.70 -6.00
C GLN A 206 8.16 -7.54 -6.88
N TRP A 207 8.64 -7.91 -8.06
CA TRP A 207 7.89 -8.76 -8.98
C TRP A 207 8.82 -9.73 -9.68
N LEU A 208 8.25 -10.85 -10.15
CA LEU A 208 9.00 -11.87 -10.85
C LEU A 208 9.57 -11.35 -12.18
N PRO A 209 10.75 -11.81 -12.60
CA PRO A 209 11.45 -11.28 -13.76
C PRO A 209 10.79 -11.70 -15.08
N GLU A 210 10.11 -12.86 -15.12
CA GLU A 210 9.48 -13.43 -16.31
C GLU A 210 8.23 -12.69 -16.83
N LEU A 211 7.81 -11.63 -16.14
CA LEU A 211 6.66 -10.83 -16.53
C LEU A 211 6.94 -10.01 -17.80
N THR A 212 5.96 -10.02 -18.71
CA THR A 212 5.94 -9.16 -19.90
C THR A 212 5.86 -7.68 -19.52
N SER A 213 6.17 -6.79 -20.46
CA SER A 213 6.06 -5.34 -20.22
C SER A 213 4.64 -4.92 -19.84
N HIS A 214 3.62 -5.47 -20.52
CA HIS A 214 2.22 -5.18 -20.21
C HIS A 214 1.83 -5.65 -18.80
N GLU A 215 2.28 -6.84 -18.38
CA GLU A 215 2.01 -7.31 -17.02
C GLU A 215 2.68 -6.44 -15.96
N LYS A 216 3.88 -5.94 -16.22
CA LYS A 216 4.55 -4.96 -15.35
C LYS A 216 3.79 -3.63 -15.28
N ASP A 217 3.22 -3.17 -16.39
CA ASP A 217 2.35 -1.99 -16.42
C ASP A 217 1.11 -2.21 -15.54
N VAL A 218 0.43 -3.35 -15.69
CA VAL A 218 -0.74 -3.70 -14.86
C VAL A 218 -0.38 -3.74 -13.37
N LEU A 219 0.76 -4.33 -13.01
CA LEU A 219 1.22 -4.40 -11.62
C LEU A 219 1.65 -3.04 -11.07
N ALA A 220 2.30 -2.20 -11.88
CA ALA A 220 2.64 -0.83 -11.48
C ALA A 220 1.36 -0.02 -11.19
N ILE A 221 0.35 -0.12 -12.05
CA ILE A 221 -0.96 0.51 -11.83
C ILE A 221 -1.60 -0.03 -10.54
N GLY A 222 -1.60 -1.35 -10.35
CA GLY A 222 -2.11 -1.98 -9.14
C GLY A 222 -1.36 -1.55 -7.86
N ALA A 223 -0.04 -1.40 -7.94
CA ALA A 223 0.79 -0.99 -6.81
C ALA A 223 0.45 0.44 -6.36
N ILE A 224 0.32 1.37 -7.30
CA ILE A 224 -0.09 2.75 -6.99
C ILE A 224 -1.53 2.81 -6.48
N ALA A 225 -2.47 2.09 -7.12
CA ALA A 225 -3.85 2.01 -6.66
C ALA A 225 -3.97 1.46 -5.22
N GLY A 226 -3.22 0.40 -4.90
CA GLY A 226 -3.15 -0.17 -3.56
C GLY A 226 -2.52 0.79 -2.55
N ALA A 227 -1.40 1.44 -2.89
CA ALA A 227 -0.77 2.44 -2.02
C ALA A 227 -1.68 3.64 -1.72
N LEU A 228 -2.54 4.04 -2.66
CA LEU A 228 -3.55 5.08 -2.43
C LEU A 228 -4.68 4.63 -1.50
N SER A 229 -5.03 3.34 -1.54
CA SER A 229 -6.03 2.77 -0.61
C SER A 229 -5.57 2.82 0.84
N TRP A 230 -4.26 2.74 1.07
CA TRP A 230 -3.67 2.77 2.40
C TRP A 230 -3.96 4.08 3.13
N ARG A 231 -4.35 4.00 4.40
CA ARG A 231 -4.46 5.12 5.32
C ARG A 231 -3.66 4.78 6.58
N PRO A 232 -2.57 5.51 6.90
CA PRO A 232 -1.88 5.29 8.16
C PRO A 232 -2.85 5.55 9.32
N GLN A 233 -2.74 4.75 10.38
CA GLN A 233 -3.44 5.03 11.64
C GLN A 233 -2.86 6.32 12.24
N GLU A 234 -3.72 7.23 12.69
CA GLU A 234 -3.33 8.40 13.49
C GLU A 234 -2.69 7.99 14.82
#